data_AF-A0A813RYH9-F1
#
_entry.id   AF-A0A813RYH9-F1
#
_cell.length_a   1.000
_cell.length_b   1.000
_cell.length_c   1.000
_cell.angle_alpha   90.00
_cell.angle_beta   90.00
_cell.angle_gamma   90.00
#
_symmetry.space_group_name_H-M   'P 1'
#
loop_
_entity.id
_entity.type
_entity.pdbx_description
1 polymer ?
#
loop_
_entity_poly.entity_id
_entity_poly.type
_entity_poly.pdbx_seq_one_letter_code
_entity_poly.pdbx_strand_id
1 'polypeptide(L)'
;MNHESEQTVRRHRRRRSIIREFCLNTSTHALPGIARSESFHNCVFWSISFLIFTGIMIYFIVKSIINYFDYPTSIDLSYNNDWQQYFAAVSFCNIAALRFDRFIQPFLNFTNSLNIKNTNDTTTISEYQSQFIWLFLVDQINKNQSLEDYSFPLSSMLQGCAYNFETCTSADFISFVSPSYGLCYTFNAKLKNSTDDSLRFGNFYGGAGILSLSLYVHSYQYVPYSTDAAGILVLIHDNRQVPMIETSGIELGPGRRYKLSYRKKKINLLSSPYTDCTNKISNPMKAMLSNYYPADYVYSQSNCYQICQQTYVYEQCGCVNPYLWYIRWIVLPGTDNIIFAPACYPSDGCFDKASRRLFASASLVEIYCSDCSQECSTNSFVLQTSSSMLYIDSKLDTIKNFVENSLVPLPNNWSTTWRQHIYENYLTINILRETSIVETHTQTSTLGFVDVISNIGGQTGLWIGISFLSIMELIEMIYRLIRYQIHVIRESIQRKINIIQ
;
A
#
# COMPACT_ATOMS: atom_id res chain seq x y z
N MET A 1 -78.51 4.13 -27.52
CA MET A 1 -77.47 3.10 -27.73
C MET A 1 -76.59 3.35 -28.97
N ASN A 2 -77.08 3.98 -30.06
CA ASN A 2 -76.26 4.21 -31.28
C ASN A 2 -75.32 5.43 -31.25
N HIS A 3 -75.54 6.42 -30.37
CA HIS A 3 -74.74 7.65 -30.38
C HIS A 3 -73.38 7.50 -29.67
N GLU A 4 -73.30 6.60 -28.67
CA GLU A 4 -72.05 6.27 -27.97
C GLU A 4 -71.15 5.34 -28.80
N SER A 5 -71.74 4.42 -29.59
CA SER A 5 -70.99 3.56 -30.51
C SER A 5 -70.36 4.35 -31.66
N GLU A 6 -71.04 5.35 -32.22
CA GLU A 6 -70.44 6.21 -33.25
C GLU A 6 -69.31 7.10 -32.72
N GLN A 7 -69.44 7.63 -31.50
CA GLN A 7 -68.41 8.48 -30.90
C GLN A 7 -67.17 7.69 -30.47
N THR A 8 -67.34 6.46 -29.99
CA THR A 8 -66.23 5.54 -29.70
C THR A 8 -65.51 5.14 -30.99
N VAL A 9 -66.23 4.87 -32.08
CA VAL A 9 -65.65 4.61 -33.41
C VAL A 9 -64.87 5.83 -33.94
N ARG A 10 -65.41 7.05 -33.84
CA ARG A 10 -64.70 8.29 -34.23
C ARG A 10 -63.45 8.54 -33.39
N ARG A 11 -63.50 8.28 -32.07
CA ARG A 11 -62.35 8.39 -31.16
C ARG A 11 -61.24 7.40 -31.52
N HIS A 12 -61.59 6.15 -31.82
CA HIS A 12 -60.63 5.15 -32.28
C HIS A 12 -60.00 5.51 -33.63
N ARG A 13 -60.78 6.06 -34.57
CA ARG A 13 -60.28 6.50 -35.89
C ARG A 13 -59.24 7.61 -35.79
N ARG A 14 -59.45 8.60 -34.90
CA ARG A 14 -58.53 9.72 -34.70
C ARG A 14 -57.25 9.32 -33.95
N ARG A 15 -57.34 8.44 -32.95
CA ARG A 15 -56.14 7.87 -32.29
C ARG A 15 -55.29 7.04 -33.26
N ARG A 16 -55.93 6.20 -34.08
CA ARG A 16 -55.25 5.41 -35.13
C ARG A 16 -54.59 6.32 -36.17
N SER A 17 -55.22 7.46 -36.52
CA SER A 17 -54.62 8.43 -37.44
C SER A 17 -53.33 9.03 -36.91
N ILE A 18 -53.28 9.43 -35.63
CA ILE A 18 -52.08 10.03 -35.01
C ILE A 18 -50.92 9.01 -34.99
N ILE A 19 -51.22 7.76 -34.62
CA ILE A 19 -50.21 6.68 -34.58
C ILE A 19 -49.73 6.36 -36.00
N ARG A 20 -50.64 6.29 -36.98
CA ARG A 20 -50.29 6.02 -38.39
C ARG A 20 -49.44 7.15 -38.99
N GLU A 21 -49.75 8.41 -38.69
CA GLU A 21 -48.97 9.57 -39.12
C GLU A 21 -47.55 9.52 -38.54
N PHE A 22 -47.41 9.18 -37.26
CA PHE A 22 -46.11 8.95 -36.64
C PHE A 22 -45.35 7.81 -37.30
N CYS A 23 -45.96 6.64 -37.48
CA CYS A 23 -45.29 5.49 -38.10
C CYS A 23 -44.86 5.75 -39.56
N LEU A 24 -45.54 6.64 -40.29
CA LEU A 24 -45.17 6.99 -41.66
C LEU A 24 -44.02 8.02 -41.72
N ASN A 25 -43.96 8.92 -40.74
CA ASN A 25 -43.03 10.05 -40.75
C ASN A 25 -41.82 9.87 -39.84
N THR A 26 -41.82 8.84 -39.00
CA THR A 26 -40.72 8.60 -38.07
C THR A 26 -39.43 8.23 -38.80
N SER A 27 -38.33 8.68 -38.23
CA SER A 27 -36.97 8.37 -38.70
C SER A 27 -36.54 6.91 -38.45
N THR A 28 -37.30 6.12 -37.68
CA THR A 28 -37.03 4.69 -37.51
C THR A 28 -37.16 3.92 -38.83
N HIS A 29 -36.28 2.96 -39.09
CA HIS A 29 -36.22 2.33 -40.41
C HIS A 29 -37.35 1.33 -40.68
N ALA A 30 -37.83 0.62 -39.66
CA ALA A 30 -38.82 -0.44 -39.85
C ALA A 30 -40.28 0.03 -39.76
N LEU A 31 -40.61 1.02 -38.92
CA LEU A 31 -42.00 1.46 -38.70
C LEU A 31 -42.67 2.02 -39.98
N PRO A 32 -42.00 2.83 -40.82
CA PRO A 32 -42.55 3.27 -42.09
C PRO A 32 -42.74 2.13 -43.09
N GLY A 33 -41.90 1.09 -43.03
CA GLY A 33 -42.05 -0.13 -43.84
C GLY A 33 -43.30 -0.92 -43.45
N ILE A 34 -43.58 -1.04 -42.15
CA ILE A 34 -44.80 -1.66 -41.62
C ILE A 34 -46.04 -0.84 -42.01
N ALA A 35 -46.01 0.49 -41.81
CA ALA A 35 -47.15 1.36 -42.06
C ALA A 35 -47.50 1.55 -43.55
N ARG A 36 -46.53 1.38 -44.46
CA ARG A 36 -46.72 1.43 -45.93
C ARG A 36 -47.11 0.08 -46.54
N SER A 37 -46.99 -1.02 -45.82
CA SER A 37 -47.22 -2.36 -46.38
C SER A 37 -48.70 -2.58 -46.69
N GLU A 38 -49.01 -2.80 -47.97
CA GLU A 38 -50.36 -3.17 -48.43
C GLU A 38 -50.59 -4.70 -48.46
N SER A 39 -49.50 -5.47 -48.60
CA SER A 39 -49.50 -6.93 -48.58
C SER A 39 -49.17 -7.49 -47.20
N PHE A 40 -49.89 -8.54 -46.79
CA PHE A 40 -49.65 -9.25 -45.53
C PHE A 40 -48.21 -9.76 -45.42
N HIS A 41 -47.64 -10.29 -46.51
CA HIS A 41 -46.27 -10.84 -46.51
C HIS A 41 -45.22 -9.75 -46.23
N ASN A 42 -45.37 -8.57 -46.82
CA ASN A 42 -44.44 -7.45 -46.61
C ASN A 42 -44.55 -6.90 -45.18
N CYS A 43 -45.77 -6.82 -44.64
CA CYS A 43 -46.02 -6.41 -43.26
C CYS A 43 -45.34 -7.37 -42.27
N VAL A 44 -45.46 -8.69 -42.51
CA VAL A 44 -44.80 -9.73 -41.71
C VAL A 44 -43.28 -9.63 -41.79
N PHE A 45 -42.71 -9.44 -42.98
CA PHE A 45 -41.26 -9.28 -43.16
C PHE A 45 -40.69 -8.11 -42.35
N TRP A 46 -41.31 -6.92 -42.45
CA TRP A 46 -40.85 -5.74 -41.71
C TRP A 46 -41.06 -5.87 -40.21
N SER A 47 -42.14 -6.53 -39.78
CA SER A 47 -42.42 -6.77 -38.35
C SER A 47 -41.41 -7.75 -37.74
N ILE A 48 -41.10 -8.85 -38.42
CA ILE A 48 -40.10 -9.83 -37.95
C ILE A 48 -38.71 -9.21 -37.93
N SER A 49 -38.32 -8.49 -38.99
CA SER A 49 -37.03 -7.81 -39.05
C SER A 49 -36.87 -6.80 -37.91
N PHE A 50 -37.91 -6.00 -37.64
CA PHE A 50 -37.92 -5.08 -36.50
C PHE A 50 -37.70 -5.80 -35.17
N LEU A 51 -38.41 -6.90 -34.93
CA LEU A 51 -38.28 -7.68 -33.69
C LEU A 51 -36.88 -8.29 -33.53
N ILE A 52 -36.32 -8.86 -34.60
CA ILE A 52 -34.97 -9.47 -34.58
C ILE A 52 -33.91 -8.41 -34.28
N PHE A 53 -33.89 -7.30 -35.04
CA PHE A 53 -32.88 -6.26 -34.85
C PHE A 53 -33.05 -5.51 -33.52
N THR A 54 -34.28 -5.36 -33.02
CA THR A 54 -34.52 -4.85 -31.67
C THR A 54 -33.97 -5.79 -30.60
N GLY A 55 -34.14 -7.11 -30.77
CA GLY A 55 -33.56 -8.11 -29.86
C GLY A 55 -32.03 -8.06 -29.83
N ILE A 56 -31.38 -7.96 -31.00
CA ILE A 56 -29.92 -7.83 -31.12
C ILE A 56 -29.42 -6.52 -30.47
N MET A 57 -30.11 -5.41 -30.74
CA MET A 57 -29.79 -4.10 -30.14
C MET A 57 -29.87 -4.16 -28.62
N ILE A 58 -30.96 -4.69 -28.05
CA ILE A 58 -31.13 -4.83 -26.59
C ILE A 58 -30.02 -5.69 -26.01
N TYR A 59 -29.67 -6.81 -26.65
CA TYR A 59 -28.58 -7.67 -26.19
C TYR A 59 -27.25 -6.91 -26.10
N PHE A 60 -26.86 -6.15 -27.13
CA PHE A 60 -25.61 -5.38 -27.10
C PHE A 60 -25.65 -4.22 -26.09
N ILE A 61 -26.79 -3.55 -25.92
CA ILE A 61 -26.96 -2.51 -24.90
C ILE A 61 -26.81 -3.10 -23.50
N VAL A 62 -27.51 -4.19 -23.20
CA VAL A 62 -27.41 -4.89 -21.91
C VAL A 62 -25.98 -5.33 -21.66
N LYS A 63 -25.31 -5.90 -22.67
CA LYS A 63 -23.90 -6.28 -22.56
C LYS A 63 -22.99 -5.09 -22.29
N SER A 64 -23.21 -3.95 -22.95
CA SER A 64 -22.43 -2.73 -22.69
C SER A 64 -22.66 -2.18 -21.27
N ILE A 65 -23.88 -2.31 -20.73
CA ILE A 65 -24.21 -1.88 -19.36
C ILE A 65 -23.57 -2.83 -18.33
N ILE A 66 -23.66 -4.15 -18.55
CA ILE A 66 -23.00 -5.15 -17.69
C ILE A 66 -21.50 -4.89 -17.66
N ASN A 67 -20.86 -4.77 -18.83
CA ASN A 67 -19.43 -4.47 -18.94
C ASN A 67 -19.03 -3.15 -18.24
N TYR A 68 -19.94 -2.19 -18.11
CA TYR A 68 -19.67 -0.97 -17.35
C TYR A 68 -19.69 -1.21 -15.83
N PHE A 69 -20.65 -2.01 -15.35
CA PHE A 69 -20.74 -2.40 -13.94
C PHE A 69 -19.77 -3.51 -13.53
N ASP A 70 -19.08 -4.14 -14.50
CA ASP A 70 -17.91 -4.98 -14.23
C ASP A 70 -16.65 -4.15 -13.91
N TYR A 71 -16.72 -2.82 -14.02
CA TYR A 71 -15.64 -1.86 -13.72
C TYR A 71 -14.27 -2.21 -14.34
N PRO A 72 -14.19 -2.47 -15.66
CA PRO A 72 -12.96 -2.92 -16.30
C PRO A 72 -11.88 -1.84 -16.30
N THR A 73 -10.68 -2.20 -15.87
CA THR A 73 -9.54 -1.29 -15.79
C THR A 73 -8.37 -1.70 -16.68
N SER A 74 -7.59 -0.72 -17.11
CA SER A 74 -6.31 -0.88 -17.80
C SER A 74 -5.20 -0.24 -16.98
N ILE A 75 -3.94 -0.62 -17.26
CA ILE A 75 -2.77 0.02 -16.66
C ILE A 75 -2.08 0.86 -17.73
N ASP A 76 -2.02 2.16 -17.48
CA ASP A 76 -1.26 3.10 -18.28
C ASP A 76 0.16 3.23 -17.71
N LEU A 77 1.14 2.98 -18.57
CA LEU A 77 2.55 3.12 -18.27
C LEU A 77 3.07 4.46 -18.77
N SER A 78 3.59 5.28 -17.85
CA SER A 78 4.24 6.54 -18.20
C SER A 78 5.63 6.64 -17.60
N TYR A 79 6.53 7.29 -18.34
CA TYR A 79 7.91 7.54 -17.94
C TYR A 79 8.09 9.05 -17.84
N ASN A 80 8.02 9.56 -16.62
CA ASN A 80 8.13 10.99 -16.37
C ASN A 80 9.51 11.31 -15.80
N ASN A 81 10.16 12.33 -16.34
CA ASN A 81 11.40 12.84 -15.75
C ASN A 81 11.05 13.72 -14.55
N ASP A 82 11.26 13.19 -13.35
CA ASP A 82 11.06 13.90 -12.09
C ASP A 82 12.41 14.52 -11.68
N TRP A 83 12.75 15.62 -12.35
CA TRP A 83 13.92 16.44 -12.05
C TRP A 83 13.60 17.30 -10.83
N GLN A 84 14.42 17.21 -9.77
CA GLN A 84 14.12 17.66 -8.38
C GLN A 84 13.21 16.71 -7.58
N GLN A 85 13.60 15.43 -7.54
CA GLN A 85 12.99 14.44 -6.65
C GLN A 85 13.74 14.33 -5.32
N TYR A 86 13.01 14.11 -4.23
CA TYR A 86 13.59 13.71 -2.95
C TYR A 86 14.45 12.45 -3.11
N PHE A 87 15.62 12.46 -2.50
CA PHE A 87 16.41 11.25 -2.35
C PHE A 87 15.64 10.27 -1.45
N ALA A 88 15.79 8.97 -1.69
CA ALA A 88 15.08 7.97 -0.90
C ALA A 88 15.52 8.01 0.57
N ALA A 89 14.68 7.51 1.47
CA ALA A 89 15.13 7.21 2.82
C ALA A 89 15.97 5.93 2.80
N VAL A 90 17.05 5.93 3.57
CA VAL A 90 17.96 4.78 3.68
C VAL A 90 18.05 4.38 5.14
N SER A 91 17.45 3.24 5.48
CA SER A 91 17.53 2.63 6.80
C SER A 91 18.63 1.59 6.82
N PHE A 92 19.41 1.54 7.91
CA PHE A 92 20.37 0.47 8.12
C PHE A 92 20.53 0.11 9.61
N CYS A 93 20.90 -1.15 9.85
CA CYS A 93 21.15 -1.69 11.19
C CYS A 93 22.42 -2.55 11.19
N ASN A 94 23.01 -2.74 12.36
CA ASN A 94 23.97 -3.82 12.54
C ASN A 94 23.23 -5.18 12.45
N ILE A 95 23.82 -6.21 11.83
CA ILE A 95 23.20 -7.54 11.83
C ILE A 95 23.09 -8.10 13.26
N ALA A 96 24.05 -7.78 14.13
CA ALA A 96 23.94 -8.11 15.54
C ALA A 96 23.12 -7.07 16.30
N ALA A 97 21.99 -7.49 16.85
CA ALA A 97 21.16 -6.64 17.72
C ALA A 97 21.86 -6.26 19.03
N LEU A 98 22.74 -7.13 19.53
CA LEU A 98 23.33 -7.02 20.86
C LEU A 98 24.85 -6.92 20.81
N ARG A 99 25.37 -6.02 21.64
CA ARG A 99 26.78 -5.75 21.88
C ARG A 99 27.24 -6.47 23.14
N PHE A 100 28.21 -7.36 22.99
CA PHE A 100 28.60 -8.32 24.01
C PHE A 100 29.01 -7.68 25.34
N ASP A 101 29.86 -6.65 25.33
CA ASP A 101 30.34 -5.93 26.53
C ASP A 101 29.21 -5.34 27.40
N ARG A 102 28.12 -4.87 26.79
CA ARG A 102 26.96 -4.30 27.50
C ARG A 102 25.96 -5.35 27.92
N PHE A 103 25.79 -6.36 27.08
CA PHE A 103 24.79 -7.41 27.24
C PHE A 103 25.16 -8.44 28.30
N ILE A 104 26.44 -8.82 28.38
CA ILE A 104 26.88 -10.02 29.11
C ILE A 104 26.55 -10.00 30.61
N GLN A 105 26.86 -8.90 31.32
CA GLN A 105 26.68 -8.86 32.79
C GLN A 105 25.20 -8.89 33.21
N PRO A 106 24.30 -8.08 32.64
CA PRO A 106 22.86 -8.18 32.91
C PRO A 106 22.29 -9.56 32.59
N PHE A 107 22.73 -10.16 31.48
CA PHE A 107 22.29 -11.48 31.06
C PHE A 107 22.73 -12.59 32.02
N LEU A 108 23.97 -12.54 32.51
CA LEU A 108 24.46 -13.49 33.51
C LEU A 108 23.71 -13.35 34.84
N ASN A 109 23.41 -12.12 35.27
CA ASN A 109 22.58 -11.91 36.46
C ASN A 109 21.17 -12.49 36.29
N PHE A 110 20.57 -12.31 35.11
CA PHE A 110 19.27 -12.88 34.79
C PHE A 110 19.30 -14.42 34.82
N THR A 111 20.24 -15.05 34.12
CA THR A 111 20.37 -16.51 34.09
C THR A 111 20.71 -17.09 35.48
N ASN A 112 21.53 -16.40 36.27
CA ASN A 112 21.78 -16.77 37.67
C ASN A 112 20.51 -16.76 38.52
N SER A 113 19.61 -15.77 38.33
CA SER A 113 18.34 -15.72 39.06
C SER A 113 17.39 -16.88 38.69
N LEU A 114 17.56 -17.45 37.50
CA LEU A 114 16.85 -18.63 37.03
C LEU A 114 17.57 -19.95 37.38
N ASN A 115 18.67 -19.91 38.14
CA ASN A 115 19.55 -21.05 38.42
C ASN A 115 20.15 -21.72 37.17
N ILE A 116 20.29 -20.97 36.08
CA ILE A 116 20.94 -21.39 34.84
C ILE A 116 22.40 -20.91 34.88
N LYS A 117 23.27 -21.68 35.53
CA LYS A 117 24.68 -21.32 35.70
C LYS A 117 25.55 -21.90 34.59
N ASN A 118 26.55 -21.13 34.15
CA ASN A 118 27.69 -21.68 33.42
C ASN A 118 28.62 -22.35 34.46
N THR A 119 28.84 -23.66 34.32
CA THR A 119 29.64 -24.41 35.30
C THR A 119 31.14 -24.13 35.21
N ASN A 120 31.62 -23.57 34.08
CA ASN A 120 33.04 -23.55 33.76
C ASN A 120 33.67 -22.14 33.64
N ASP A 121 32.89 -21.08 33.37
CA ASP A 121 33.41 -19.70 33.27
C ASP A 121 32.28 -18.65 33.34
N THR A 122 32.45 -17.60 34.16
CA THR A 122 31.49 -16.49 34.28
C THR A 122 31.67 -15.40 33.22
N THR A 123 32.56 -15.57 32.26
CA THR A 123 32.85 -14.58 31.21
C THR A 123 32.37 -14.99 29.82
N THR A 124 31.95 -16.25 29.65
CA THR A 124 31.48 -16.79 28.36
C THR A 124 30.04 -17.28 28.44
N ILE A 125 29.35 -17.23 27.29
CA ILE A 125 27.98 -17.73 27.14
C ILE A 125 28.06 -19.16 26.63
N SER A 126 27.41 -20.10 27.33
CA SER A 126 27.22 -21.46 26.82
C SER A 126 26.10 -21.51 25.77
N GLU A 127 26.15 -22.48 24.86
CA GLU A 127 25.08 -22.72 23.87
C GLU A 127 23.71 -22.96 24.54
N TYR A 128 23.68 -23.59 25.71
CA TYR A 128 22.44 -23.74 26.47
C TYR A 128 21.90 -22.40 26.99
N GLN A 129 22.79 -21.53 27.49
CA GLN A 129 22.38 -20.20 27.95
C GLN A 129 21.89 -19.33 26.79
N SER A 130 22.50 -19.40 25.60
CA SER A 130 22.11 -18.53 24.47
C SER A 130 20.64 -18.68 24.08
N GLN A 131 20.03 -19.85 24.33
CA GLN A 131 18.59 -20.08 24.14
C GLN A 131 17.69 -19.16 24.99
N PHE A 132 18.21 -18.59 26.07
CA PHE A 132 17.48 -17.68 26.98
C PHE A 132 17.71 -16.20 26.67
N ILE A 133 18.52 -15.84 25.66
CA ILE A 133 18.75 -14.43 25.27
C ILE A 133 17.42 -13.75 24.96
N TRP A 134 16.57 -14.40 24.17
CA TRP A 134 15.27 -13.85 23.81
C TRP A 134 14.34 -13.67 25.02
N LEU A 135 14.36 -14.62 25.96
CA LEU A 135 13.61 -14.52 27.20
C LEU A 135 14.07 -13.31 28.05
N PHE A 136 15.38 -13.08 28.13
CA PHE A 136 15.95 -11.92 28.80
C PHE A 136 15.49 -10.60 28.18
N LEU A 137 15.48 -10.50 26.84
CA LEU A 137 15.03 -9.29 26.15
C LEU A 137 13.56 -8.99 26.44
N VAL A 138 12.70 -10.02 26.39
CA VAL A 138 11.27 -9.89 26.74
C VAL A 138 11.10 -9.43 28.20
N ASP A 139 11.89 -9.97 29.14
CA ASP A 139 11.88 -9.53 30.54
C ASP A 139 12.26 -8.05 30.68
N GLN A 140 13.29 -7.58 29.96
CA GLN A 140 13.70 -6.16 29.97
C GLN A 140 12.61 -5.25 29.38
N ILE A 141 12.02 -5.64 28.25
CA ILE A 141 10.95 -4.90 27.58
C ILE A 141 9.71 -4.78 28.49
N ASN A 142 9.33 -5.86 29.18
CA ASN A 142 8.20 -5.86 30.10
C ASN A 142 8.47 -5.03 31.37
N LYS A 143 9.74 -4.86 31.75
CA LYS A 143 10.19 -3.94 32.81
C LYS A 143 10.35 -2.49 32.34
N ASN A 144 9.96 -2.18 31.09
CA ASN A 144 10.15 -0.88 30.45
C ASN A 144 11.60 -0.39 30.46
N GLN A 145 12.57 -1.32 30.38
CA GLN A 145 13.98 -0.96 30.19
C GLN A 145 14.27 -0.73 28.70
N SER A 146 15.12 0.24 28.40
CA SER A 146 15.57 0.50 27.03
C SER A 146 16.51 -0.60 26.55
N LEU A 147 16.29 -1.12 25.35
CA LEU A 147 17.21 -2.05 24.69
C LEU A 147 18.31 -1.34 23.87
N GLU A 148 18.22 -0.01 23.73
CA GLU A 148 19.18 0.78 22.95
C GLU A 148 20.60 0.66 23.52
N ASP A 149 20.72 0.60 24.85
CA ASP A 149 22.00 0.51 25.56
C ASP A 149 22.76 -0.80 25.29
N TYR A 150 22.05 -1.85 24.88
CA TYR A 150 22.65 -3.12 24.47
C TYR A 150 23.06 -3.15 23.02
N SER A 151 22.70 -2.15 22.21
CA SER A 151 22.96 -2.12 20.78
C SER A 151 24.23 -1.35 20.41
N PHE A 152 24.59 -1.34 19.14
CA PHE A 152 25.72 -0.56 18.62
C PHE A 152 25.30 0.88 18.31
N PRO A 153 25.89 1.91 18.95
CA PRO A 153 25.55 3.30 18.65
C PRO A 153 26.14 3.76 17.31
N LEU A 154 25.44 4.66 16.62
CA LEU A 154 25.84 5.22 15.33
C LEU A 154 27.25 5.79 15.35
N SER A 155 27.62 6.48 16.43
CA SER A 155 28.94 7.09 16.61
C SER A 155 30.09 6.08 16.60
N SER A 156 29.83 4.82 16.96
CA SER A 156 30.82 3.74 16.90
C SER A 156 30.90 3.08 15.52
N MET A 157 29.80 3.10 14.76
CA MET A 157 29.72 2.42 13.47
C MET A 157 30.00 3.34 12.28
N LEU A 158 29.53 4.59 12.31
CA LEU A 158 29.60 5.54 11.20
C LEU A 158 30.93 6.28 11.22
N GLN A 159 31.91 5.73 10.51
CA GLN A 159 33.24 6.34 10.36
C GLN A 159 33.20 7.53 9.41
N GLY A 160 32.40 7.44 8.33
CA GLY A 160 32.36 8.47 7.31
C GLY A 160 31.01 8.52 6.62
N CYS A 161 30.52 9.73 6.37
CA CYS A 161 29.25 9.99 5.72
C CYS A 161 29.39 11.17 4.77
N ALA A 162 28.99 11.01 3.52
CA ALA A 162 28.89 12.12 2.59
C ALA A 162 27.64 11.99 1.71
N TYR A 163 26.91 13.09 1.54
CA TYR A 163 25.78 13.21 0.63
C TYR A 163 26.06 14.30 -0.40
N ASN A 164 26.16 13.92 -1.69
CA ASN A 164 26.50 14.87 -2.77
C ASN A 164 27.70 15.75 -2.42
N PHE A 165 28.79 15.12 -1.98
CA PHE A 165 30.07 15.76 -1.58
C PHE A 165 30.06 16.51 -0.26
N GLU A 166 28.90 16.81 0.32
CA GLU A 166 28.79 17.40 1.65
C GLU A 166 28.86 16.33 2.75
N THR A 167 29.56 16.64 3.84
CA THR A 167 29.64 15.72 4.99
C THR A 167 28.29 15.64 5.70
N CYS A 168 27.83 14.41 5.98
CA CYS A 168 26.67 14.18 6.84
C CYS A 168 27.12 13.81 8.25
N THR A 169 26.28 14.14 9.23
CA THR A 169 26.53 13.94 10.66
C THR A 169 25.45 13.06 11.27
N SER A 170 25.61 12.68 12.54
CA SER A 170 24.58 11.93 13.27
C SER A 170 23.22 12.65 13.33
N ALA A 171 23.18 13.98 13.17
CA ALA A 171 21.93 14.75 13.14
C ALA A 171 21.09 14.50 11.87
N ASP A 172 21.68 13.93 10.82
CA ASP A 172 20.99 13.59 9.56
C ASP A 172 20.26 12.24 9.63
N PHE A 173 20.34 11.55 10.76
CA PHE A 173 19.77 10.23 10.98
C PHE A 173 18.77 10.28 12.14
N ILE A 174 17.67 9.55 11.99
CA ILE A 174 16.78 9.20 13.11
C ILE A 174 17.01 7.76 13.51
N SER A 175 16.82 7.44 14.79
CA SER A 175 16.94 6.07 15.29
C SER A 175 15.58 5.40 15.49
N PHE A 176 15.57 4.08 15.37
CA PHE A 176 14.47 3.20 15.77
C PHE A 176 15.04 1.85 16.22
N VAL A 177 14.28 1.08 16.99
CA VAL A 177 14.75 -0.20 17.54
C VAL A 177 14.00 -1.36 16.88
N SER A 178 14.70 -2.11 16.05
CA SER A 178 14.21 -3.36 15.46
C SER A 178 14.23 -4.48 16.51
N PRO A 179 13.18 -5.33 16.58
CA PRO A 179 13.21 -6.54 17.40
C PRO A 179 14.31 -7.52 17.04
N SER A 180 14.67 -7.61 15.76
CA SER A 180 15.62 -8.59 15.24
C SER A 180 17.04 -8.03 15.16
N TYR A 181 17.19 -6.72 14.92
CA TYR A 181 18.49 -6.10 14.64
C TYR A 181 18.90 -4.98 15.60
N GLY A 182 18.12 -4.75 16.67
CA GLY A 182 18.44 -3.74 17.69
C GLY A 182 18.38 -2.33 17.15
N LEU A 183 19.31 -1.46 17.56
CA LEU A 183 19.31 -0.04 17.19
C LEU A 183 19.68 0.18 15.72
N CYS A 184 18.76 0.82 15.00
CA CYS A 184 18.81 1.10 13.58
C CYS A 184 18.74 2.60 13.31
N TYR A 185 19.17 3.02 12.11
CA TYR A 185 19.25 4.42 11.72
C TYR A 185 18.68 4.66 10.33
N THR A 186 17.89 5.73 10.17
CA THR A 186 17.31 6.13 8.89
C THR A 186 17.81 7.51 8.48
N PHE A 187 18.48 7.56 7.32
CA PHE A 187 18.82 8.80 6.64
C PHE A 187 17.62 9.35 5.87
N ASN A 188 17.43 10.66 5.90
CA ASN A 188 16.45 11.37 5.06
C ASN A 188 14.99 10.92 5.27
N ALA A 189 14.60 10.57 6.49
CA ALA A 189 13.20 10.34 6.85
C ALA A 189 12.47 11.68 7.03
N LYS A 190 11.19 11.74 6.66
CA LYS A 190 10.36 12.93 6.88
C LYS A 190 9.93 13.00 8.36
N LEU A 191 10.35 14.02 9.09
CA LEU A 191 9.91 14.22 10.48
C LEU A 191 8.47 14.77 10.56
N LYS A 192 7.68 14.34 11.57
CA LYS A 192 6.25 14.69 11.72
C LYS A 192 5.95 16.20 11.76
N ASN A 193 6.83 16.99 12.39
CA ASN A 193 6.64 18.42 12.62
C ASN A 193 7.63 19.31 11.85
N SER A 194 8.33 18.76 10.86
CA SER A 194 9.27 19.53 10.03
C SER A 194 8.61 19.92 8.71
N THR A 195 8.94 21.12 8.19
CA THR A 195 8.61 21.47 6.82
C THR A 195 9.34 20.51 5.86
N ASP A 196 8.80 20.33 4.65
CA ASP A 196 9.41 19.48 3.61
C ASP A 196 10.82 19.98 3.20
N ASP A 197 11.26 21.14 3.69
CA ASP A 197 12.62 21.69 3.51
C ASP A 197 13.72 20.85 4.17
N SER A 198 13.37 19.96 5.11
CA SER A 198 14.34 19.03 5.73
C SER A 198 14.73 17.85 4.84
N LEU A 199 13.92 17.53 3.82
CA LEU A 199 14.20 16.42 2.92
C LEU A 199 15.27 16.80 1.90
N ARG A 200 16.27 15.94 1.77
CA ARG A 200 17.36 16.09 0.81
C ARG A 200 16.90 15.67 -0.58
N PHE A 201 17.07 16.53 -1.57
CA PHE A 201 16.78 16.22 -2.97
C PHE A 201 18.02 15.66 -3.66
N GLY A 202 17.80 14.77 -4.63
CA GLY A 202 18.89 14.13 -5.36
C GLY A 202 19.88 15.11 -6.00
N ASN A 203 19.44 16.29 -6.43
CA ASN A 203 20.28 17.29 -7.08
C ASN A 203 20.89 18.34 -6.13
N PHE A 204 20.73 18.19 -4.81
CA PHE A 204 21.32 19.11 -3.84
C PHE A 204 22.83 19.19 -4.00
N TYR A 205 23.39 20.38 -3.75
CA TYR A 205 24.81 20.70 -3.93
C TYR A 205 25.34 20.42 -5.34
N GLY A 206 24.47 20.40 -6.36
CA GLY A 206 24.83 20.09 -7.74
C GLY A 206 25.22 18.62 -7.98
N GLY A 207 25.03 17.74 -7.00
CA GLY A 207 25.33 16.33 -7.11
C GLY A 207 24.24 15.53 -7.83
N ALA A 208 24.50 14.25 -8.10
CA ALA A 208 23.57 13.34 -8.78
C ALA A 208 22.70 12.49 -7.81
N GLY A 209 22.82 12.72 -6.51
CA GLY A 209 22.06 12.02 -5.47
C GLY A 209 22.81 10.78 -5.03
N ILE A 210 23.97 10.98 -4.40
CA ILE A 210 24.85 9.92 -3.94
C ILE A 210 25.03 10.05 -2.43
N LEU A 211 24.59 9.04 -1.68
CA LEU A 211 24.91 8.85 -0.28
C LEU A 211 26.05 7.84 -0.17
N SER A 212 27.17 8.26 0.40
CA SER A 212 28.34 7.43 0.66
C SER A 212 28.47 7.20 2.16
N LEU A 213 28.32 5.96 2.59
CA LEU A 213 28.48 5.52 3.97
C LEU A 213 29.75 4.69 4.10
N SER A 214 30.50 4.93 5.17
CA SER A 214 31.67 4.15 5.58
C SER A 214 31.41 3.64 6.98
N LEU A 215 31.24 2.33 7.12
CA LEU A 215 30.73 1.69 8.32
C LEU A 215 31.73 0.68 8.88
N TYR A 216 31.80 0.60 10.21
CA TYR A 216 32.57 -0.38 10.97
C TYR A 216 31.63 -1.21 11.84
N VAL A 217 31.60 -2.53 11.64
CA VAL A 217 30.52 -3.39 12.18
C VAL A 217 30.78 -3.96 13.58
N HIS A 218 32.03 -3.93 14.06
CA HIS A 218 32.43 -4.49 15.36
C HIS A 218 32.02 -5.98 15.58
N SER A 219 32.25 -6.84 14.58
CA SER A 219 31.90 -8.28 14.60
C SER A 219 32.48 -9.05 15.78
N TYR A 220 33.62 -8.61 16.31
CA TYR A 220 34.25 -9.21 17.50
C TYR A 220 33.50 -8.94 18.82
N GLN A 221 32.52 -8.03 18.83
CA GLN A 221 31.60 -7.77 19.96
C GLN A 221 30.23 -8.41 19.75
N TYR A 222 30.07 -9.27 18.74
CA TYR A 222 28.80 -9.96 18.55
C TYR A 222 28.62 -11.01 19.64
N VAL A 223 27.37 -11.15 20.09
CA VAL A 223 27.02 -12.19 21.07
C VAL A 223 27.11 -13.57 20.40
N PRO A 224 27.93 -14.50 20.93
CA PRO A 224 28.03 -15.85 20.38
C PRO A 224 26.67 -16.55 20.30
N TYR A 225 26.46 -17.35 19.25
CA TYR A 225 25.22 -18.09 18.98
C TYR A 225 23.97 -17.24 18.71
N SER A 226 24.08 -15.91 18.65
CA SER A 226 22.95 -15.02 18.37
C SER A 226 22.79 -14.65 16.89
N THR A 227 23.86 -14.77 16.10
CA THR A 227 23.87 -14.47 14.66
C THR A 227 24.95 -15.29 13.98
N ASP A 228 24.68 -15.75 12.75
CA ASP A 228 25.60 -16.51 11.91
C ASP A 228 26.27 -15.65 10.83
N ALA A 229 25.92 -14.36 10.76
CA ALA A 229 26.43 -13.41 9.79
C ALA A 229 26.95 -12.13 10.43
N ALA A 230 27.93 -11.49 9.78
CA ALA A 230 28.47 -10.20 10.15
C ALA A 230 28.34 -9.19 9.02
N GLY A 231 27.87 -7.99 9.34
CA GLY A 231 27.57 -6.99 8.33
C GLY A 231 26.55 -5.95 8.77
N ILE A 232 26.01 -5.26 7.77
CA ILE A 232 24.99 -4.23 7.90
C ILE A 232 23.79 -4.65 7.06
N LEU A 233 22.60 -4.54 7.63
CA LEU A 233 21.35 -4.67 6.89
C LEU A 233 20.94 -3.29 6.36
N VAL A 234 20.55 -3.18 5.09
CA VAL A 234 20.18 -1.90 4.46
C VAL A 234 18.83 -2.01 3.74
N LEU A 235 17.99 -0.99 3.89
CA LEU A 235 16.71 -0.86 3.20
C LEU A 235 16.58 0.55 2.58
N ILE A 236 16.22 0.60 1.30
CA ILE A 236 15.86 1.85 0.62
C ILE A 236 14.33 1.91 0.51
N HIS A 237 13.73 2.98 1.02
CA HIS A 237 12.28 3.12 1.10
C HIS A 237 11.82 4.57 0.95
N ASP A 238 10.51 4.78 0.91
CA ASP A 238 9.94 6.13 0.82
C ASP A 238 10.19 6.92 2.10
N ASN A 239 10.36 8.25 1.98
CA ASN A 239 10.68 9.13 3.10
C ASN A 239 9.62 9.12 4.22
N ARG A 240 8.37 8.71 3.91
CA ARG A 240 7.26 8.58 4.86
C ARG A 240 6.88 7.13 5.14
N GLN A 241 7.71 6.17 4.76
CA GLN A 241 7.46 4.76 5.04
C GLN A 241 8.19 4.34 6.31
N VAL A 242 7.50 3.64 7.21
CA VAL A 242 8.16 3.00 8.36
C VAL A 242 9.00 1.83 7.85
N PRO A 243 10.29 1.76 8.20
CA PRO A 243 11.19 0.74 7.67
C PRO A 243 10.85 -0.63 8.23
N MET A 244 10.44 -1.55 7.35
CA MET A 244 10.29 -2.99 7.66
C MET A 244 11.57 -3.71 7.27
N ILE A 245 12.63 -3.50 8.05
CA ILE A 245 13.97 -3.95 7.67
C ILE A 245 14.09 -5.49 7.72
N GLU A 246 13.29 -6.13 8.57
CA GLU A 246 13.25 -7.58 8.77
C GLU A 246 12.78 -8.36 7.54
N THR A 247 11.86 -7.79 6.76
CA THR A 247 11.29 -8.49 5.60
C THR A 247 11.94 -8.09 4.28
N SER A 248 12.50 -6.88 4.21
CA SER A 248 12.87 -6.23 2.95
C SER A 248 14.32 -5.72 2.91
N GLY A 249 15.07 -5.87 4.00
CA GLY A 249 16.47 -5.45 4.08
C GLY A 249 17.42 -6.37 3.28
N ILE A 250 18.53 -5.79 2.82
CA ILE A 250 19.60 -6.51 2.13
C ILE A 250 20.83 -6.54 3.04
N GLU A 251 21.40 -7.72 3.24
CA GLU A 251 22.59 -7.93 4.06
C GLU A 251 23.88 -7.62 3.28
N LEU A 252 24.75 -6.79 3.85
CA LEU A 252 26.03 -6.38 3.28
C LEU A 252 27.17 -6.73 4.24
N GLY A 253 28.00 -7.69 3.86
CA GLY A 253 29.16 -8.13 4.66
C GLY A 253 30.36 -7.18 4.56
N PRO A 254 31.27 -7.18 5.55
CA PRO A 254 32.48 -6.36 5.58
C PRO A 254 33.52 -6.74 4.50
N GLY A 255 34.56 -5.93 4.34
CA GLY A 255 35.68 -6.17 3.40
C GLY A 255 35.37 -5.83 1.94
N ARG A 256 34.23 -5.18 1.67
CA ARG A 256 33.79 -4.81 0.32
C ARG A 256 33.33 -3.37 0.23
N ARG A 257 33.34 -2.87 -1.00
CA ARG A 257 32.65 -1.64 -1.40
C ARG A 257 31.40 -2.02 -2.18
N TYR A 258 30.24 -1.58 -1.71
CA TYR A 258 28.96 -1.80 -2.35
C TYR A 258 28.51 -0.57 -3.10
N LYS A 259 27.91 -0.78 -4.27
CA LYS A 259 27.19 0.23 -5.03
C LYS A 259 25.74 -0.25 -5.16
N LEU A 260 24.84 0.46 -4.50
CA LEU A 260 23.40 0.25 -4.54
C LEU A 260 22.79 1.32 -5.44
N SER A 261 22.40 0.93 -6.64
CA SER A 261 21.64 1.80 -7.55
C SER A 261 20.16 1.51 -7.37
N TYR A 262 19.30 2.52 -7.38
CA TYR A 262 17.85 2.31 -7.35
C TYR A 262 17.10 3.06 -8.45
N ARG A 263 15.96 2.48 -8.87
CA ARG A 263 14.95 3.11 -9.73
C ARG A 263 13.65 3.24 -8.96
N LYS A 264 13.00 4.41 -9.04
CA LYS A 264 11.70 4.64 -8.42
C LYS A 264 10.59 4.23 -9.37
N LYS A 265 9.66 3.43 -8.86
CA LYS A 265 8.41 3.07 -9.52
C LYS A 265 7.24 3.56 -8.66
N LYS A 266 6.26 4.21 -9.28
CA LYS A 266 5.04 4.70 -8.64
C LYS A 266 3.84 3.90 -9.16
N ILE A 267 2.99 3.45 -8.26
CA ILE A 267 1.76 2.73 -8.60
C ILE A 267 0.59 3.56 -8.08
N ASN A 268 -0.37 3.87 -8.94
CA ASN A 268 -1.63 4.53 -8.59
C ASN A 268 -2.78 3.64 -9.01
N LEU A 269 -3.61 3.23 -8.06
CA LEU A 269 -4.79 2.42 -8.28
C LEU A 269 -6.06 3.28 -8.17
N LEU A 270 -7.11 2.88 -8.88
CA LEU A 270 -8.43 3.47 -8.72
C LEU A 270 -9.09 2.89 -7.48
N SER A 271 -9.57 3.75 -6.59
CA SER A 271 -10.36 3.31 -5.44
C SER A 271 -11.66 2.62 -5.85
N SER A 272 -12.31 1.99 -4.87
CA SER A 272 -13.64 1.39 -5.00
C SER A 272 -14.60 2.30 -5.79
N PRO A 273 -15.35 1.77 -6.78
CA PRO A 273 -15.64 0.34 -7.01
C PRO A 273 -14.63 -0.44 -7.88
N TYR A 274 -13.59 0.20 -8.42
CA TYR A 274 -12.67 -0.45 -9.36
C TYR A 274 -11.69 -1.42 -8.68
N THR A 275 -11.02 -0.94 -7.64
CA THR A 275 -10.09 -1.74 -6.84
C THR A 275 -10.34 -1.49 -5.37
N ASP A 276 -10.29 -2.57 -4.57
CA ASP A 276 -10.26 -2.44 -3.12
C ASP A 276 -8.86 -1.98 -2.69
N CYS A 277 -8.72 -0.66 -2.53
CA CYS A 277 -7.52 -0.02 -2.04
C CYS A 277 -7.87 1.13 -1.09
N THR A 278 -6.94 1.47 -0.19
CA THR A 278 -7.07 2.58 0.75
C THR A 278 -5.75 3.28 0.97
N ASN A 279 -5.81 4.59 1.26
CA ASN A 279 -4.70 5.34 1.83
C ASN A 279 -5.04 5.85 3.24
N LYS A 280 -6.18 5.41 3.79
CA LYS A 280 -6.68 5.87 5.09
C LYS A 280 -5.93 5.13 6.20
N ILE A 281 -5.34 5.90 7.11
CA ILE A 281 -4.67 5.34 8.28
C ILE A 281 -5.72 5.11 9.37
N SER A 282 -5.87 3.85 9.79
CA SER A 282 -6.79 3.46 10.86
C SER A 282 -6.33 3.94 12.23
N ASN A 283 -7.24 4.04 13.21
CA ASN A 283 -6.90 4.42 14.59
C ASN A 283 -5.86 3.48 15.24
N PRO A 284 -5.96 2.14 15.12
CA PRO A 284 -4.93 1.22 15.60
C PRO A 284 -3.54 1.52 15.01
N MET A 285 -3.48 1.80 13.70
CA MET A 285 -2.22 2.17 13.04
C MET A 285 -1.63 3.47 13.57
N LYS A 286 -2.46 4.50 13.75
CA LYS A 286 -2.00 5.78 14.33
C LYS A 286 -1.47 5.58 15.74
N ALA A 287 -2.17 4.81 16.57
CA ALA A 287 -1.78 4.55 17.96
C ALA A 287 -0.42 3.83 18.04
N MET A 288 -0.18 2.86 17.16
CA MET A 288 1.09 2.13 17.10
C MET A 288 2.22 2.99 16.50
N LEU A 289 2.06 3.48 15.28
CA LEU A 289 3.16 4.11 14.52
C LEU A 289 3.58 5.44 15.14
N SER A 290 2.65 6.17 15.77
CA SER A 290 2.97 7.44 16.42
C SER A 290 3.92 7.29 17.60
N ASN A 291 3.82 6.18 18.33
CA ASN A 291 4.61 5.92 19.52
C ASN A 291 5.91 5.16 19.21
N TYR A 292 5.97 4.44 18.09
CA TYR A 292 7.16 3.68 17.69
C TYR A 292 8.17 4.47 16.85
N TYR A 293 7.72 5.15 15.79
CA TYR A 293 8.61 5.80 14.83
C TYR A 293 8.48 7.32 14.88
N PRO A 294 9.59 8.08 14.99
CA PRO A 294 9.54 9.53 15.19
C PRO A 294 9.18 10.31 13.91
N ALA A 295 9.21 9.67 12.74
CA ALA A 295 8.92 10.27 11.44
C ALA A 295 7.45 10.12 11.02
N ASP A 296 7.05 10.92 10.03
CA ASP A 296 5.76 10.86 9.35
C ASP A 296 5.57 9.49 8.69
N TYR A 297 4.33 9.03 8.61
CA TYR A 297 4.01 7.69 8.15
C TYR A 297 2.80 7.68 7.23
N VAL A 298 2.86 6.85 6.18
CA VAL A 298 1.72 6.56 5.31
C VAL A 298 1.11 5.20 5.62
N TYR A 299 -0.11 4.99 5.13
CA TYR A 299 -0.73 3.67 5.19
C TYR A 299 0.15 2.62 4.51
N SER A 300 0.28 1.46 5.14
CA SER A 300 0.90 0.28 4.55
C SER A 300 0.10 -0.95 4.93
N GLN A 301 -0.21 -1.77 3.94
CA GLN A 301 -0.98 -2.99 4.12
C GLN A 301 -0.26 -3.96 5.04
N SER A 302 1.06 -4.11 4.88
CA SER A 302 1.89 -4.98 5.72
C SER A 302 1.82 -4.59 7.19
N ASN A 303 1.92 -3.30 7.50
CA ASN A 303 1.76 -2.79 8.86
C ASN A 303 0.33 -3.01 9.38
N CYS A 304 -0.69 -2.82 8.53
CA CYS A 304 -2.08 -3.08 8.90
C CYS A 304 -2.28 -4.53 9.34
N TYR A 305 -1.77 -5.50 8.58
CA TYR A 305 -1.86 -6.92 8.93
C TYR A 305 -1.13 -7.27 10.21
N GLN A 306 0.08 -6.75 10.42
CA GLN A 306 0.81 -6.98 11.67
C GLN A 306 0.05 -6.43 12.88
N ILE A 307 -0.56 -5.25 12.74
CA ILE A 307 -1.31 -4.61 13.82
C ILE A 307 -2.61 -5.35 14.10
N CYS A 308 -3.40 -5.73 13.08
CA CYS A 308 -4.63 -6.50 13.32
C CYS A 308 -4.35 -7.87 13.94
N GLN A 309 -3.25 -8.52 13.53
CA GLN A 309 -2.76 -9.76 14.14
C GLN A 309 -2.42 -9.55 15.62
N GLN A 310 -1.68 -8.49 15.97
CA GLN A 310 -1.38 -8.21 17.37
C GLN A 310 -2.61 -7.86 18.20
N THR A 311 -3.60 -7.16 17.62
CA THR A 311 -4.87 -6.88 18.29
C THR A 311 -5.60 -8.17 18.66
N TYR A 312 -5.69 -9.13 17.72
CA TYR A 312 -6.30 -10.43 18.00
C TYR A 312 -5.51 -11.24 19.05
N VAL A 313 -4.19 -11.27 18.92
CA VAL A 313 -3.30 -11.96 19.87
C VAL A 313 -3.46 -11.39 21.27
N TYR A 314 -3.53 -10.06 21.42
CA TYR A 314 -3.79 -9.41 22.69
C TYR A 314 -5.16 -9.77 23.27
N GLU A 315 -6.22 -9.78 22.46
CA GLU A 315 -7.55 -10.15 22.93
C GLU A 315 -7.63 -11.60 23.45
N GLN A 316 -6.89 -12.53 22.83
CA GLN A 316 -6.88 -13.94 23.25
C GLN A 316 -5.90 -14.25 24.38
N CYS A 317 -4.74 -13.58 24.43
CA CYS A 317 -3.62 -13.93 25.30
C CYS A 317 -3.30 -12.87 26.37
N GLY A 318 -3.84 -11.65 26.27
CA GLY A 318 -3.52 -10.53 27.16
C GLY A 318 -2.11 -9.93 26.96
N CYS A 319 -1.39 -10.36 25.93
CA CYS A 319 -0.03 -9.94 25.59
C CYS A 319 0.17 -9.95 24.08
N VAL A 320 1.23 -9.31 23.57
CA VAL A 320 1.57 -9.25 22.14
C VAL A 320 2.72 -10.19 21.79
N ASN A 321 2.84 -10.58 20.52
CA ASN A 321 3.92 -11.40 20.02
C ASN A 321 5.28 -10.74 20.33
N PRO A 322 6.18 -11.44 21.06
CA PRO A 322 7.46 -10.86 21.43
C PRO A 322 8.32 -10.52 20.21
N TYR A 323 8.20 -11.22 19.07
CA TYR A 323 9.01 -10.93 17.86
C TYR A 323 8.62 -9.64 17.16
N LEU A 324 7.47 -9.06 17.50
CA LEU A 324 6.99 -7.78 17.00
C LEU A 324 6.70 -6.83 18.17
N TRP A 325 7.56 -6.84 19.19
CA TRP A 325 7.35 -6.11 20.44
C TRP A 325 7.26 -4.58 20.28
N TYR A 326 7.57 -4.03 19.11
CA TYR A 326 7.30 -2.63 18.80
C TYR A 326 5.81 -2.32 18.64
N ILE A 327 4.97 -3.33 18.41
CA ILE A 327 3.51 -3.24 18.32
C ILE A 327 2.90 -3.53 19.70
N ARG A 328 3.02 -2.59 20.64
CA ARG A 328 2.46 -2.70 22.00
C ARG A 328 1.29 -1.78 22.28
N TRP A 329 1.06 -0.77 21.45
CA TRP A 329 -0.09 0.12 21.55
C TRP A 329 -1.24 -0.46 20.73
N ILE A 330 -2.14 -1.16 21.43
CA ILE A 330 -3.26 -1.89 20.85
C ILE A 330 -4.55 -1.07 21.02
N VAL A 331 -5.40 -1.12 20.00
CA VAL A 331 -6.76 -0.58 20.04
C VAL A 331 -7.71 -1.71 19.65
N LEU A 332 -8.64 -2.05 20.54
CA LEU A 332 -9.59 -3.13 20.31
C LEU A 332 -10.72 -2.69 19.36
N PRO A 333 -11.29 -3.61 18.55
CA PRO A 333 -12.40 -3.31 17.66
C PRO A 333 -13.57 -2.64 18.39
N GLY A 334 -14.12 -1.56 17.83
CA GLY A 334 -15.25 -0.83 18.41
C GLY A 334 -14.90 0.06 19.61
N THR A 335 -13.62 0.27 19.91
CA THR A 335 -13.15 1.16 20.98
C THR A 335 -12.15 2.19 20.47
N ASP A 336 -12.00 3.30 21.19
CA ASP A 336 -10.95 4.31 20.94
C ASP A 336 -9.86 4.32 22.04
N ASN A 337 -9.91 3.36 22.97
CA ASN A 337 -8.97 3.28 24.08
C ASN A 337 -7.64 2.67 23.61
N ILE A 338 -6.56 3.40 23.81
CA ILE A 338 -5.20 2.91 23.53
C ILE A 338 -4.68 2.16 24.75
N ILE A 339 -4.34 0.89 24.55
CA ILE A 339 -3.83 0.00 25.59
C ILE A 339 -2.36 -0.28 25.33
N PHE A 340 -1.52 -0.15 26.35
CA PHE A 340 -0.13 -0.58 26.28
C PHE A 340 0.01 -2.02 26.79
N ALA A 341 0.18 -2.96 25.87
CA ALA A 341 0.23 -4.39 26.15
C ALA A 341 1.65 -4.88 26.52
N PRO A 342 1.80 -5.86 27.43
CA PRO A 342 3.07 -6.55 27.64
C PRO A 342 3.40 -7.49 26.48
N ALA A 343 4.68 -7.81 26.29
CA ALA A 343 5.12 -8.85 25.37
C ALA A 343 4.93 -10.24 26.02
N CYS A 344 4.41 -11.20 25.25
CA CYS A 344 4.24 -12.57 25.72
C CYS A 344 5.59 -13.23 25.98
N TYR A 345 5.68 -14.04 27.03
CA TYR A 345 6.83 -14.91 27.23
C TYR A 345 6.85 -16.01 26.16
N PRO A 346 8.00 -16.29 25.52
CA PRO A 346 8.10 -17.29 24.46
C PRO A 346 7.63 -18.70 24.88
N SER A 347 7.69 -19.02 26.17
CA SER A 347 7.28 -20.31 26.76
C SER A 347 5.77 -20.52 26.81
N ASP A 348 4.94 -19.47 26.74
CA ASP A 348 3.48 -19.57 26.83
C ASP A 348 2.89 -20.25 25.58
N GLY A 349 3.40 -19.89 24.39
CA GLY A 349 2.94 -20.41 23.11
C GLY A 349 1.51 -19.98 22.72
N CYS A 350 0.80 -19.20 23.54
CA CYS A 350 -0.52 -18.65 23.22
C CYS A 350 -0.50 -17.80 21.95
N PHE A 351 0.48 -16.89 21.83
CA PHE A 351 0.56 -15.94 20.72
C PHE A 351 0.63 -16.63 19.35
N ASP A 352 1.39 -17.72 19.23
CA ASP A 352 1.53 -18.47 17.99
C ASP A 352 0.22 -19.21 17.64
N LYS A 353 -0.45 -19.81 18.64
CA LYS A 353 -1.75 -20.45 18.45
C LYS A 353 -2.83 -19.44 18.04
N ALA A 354 -2.89 -18.28 18.69
CA ALA A 354 -3.82 -17.21 18.37
C ALA A 354 -3.57 -16.65 16.96
N SER A 355 -2.31 -16.37 16.62
CA SER A 355 -1.91 -15.94 15.29
C SER A 355 -2.33 -16.92 14.20
N ARG A 356 -2.05 -18.22 14.38
CA ARG A 356 -2.46 -19.26 13.43
C ARG A 356 -3.98 -19.37 13.31
N ARG A 357 -4.72 -19.20 14.41
CA ARG A 357 -6.19 -19.23 14.41
C ARG A 357 -6.81 -18.07 13.64
N LEU A 358 -6.26 -16.86 13.76
CA LEU A 358 -6.73 -15.69 13.02
C LEU A 358 -6.70 -15.96 11.51
N PHE A 359 -5.53 -16.33 10.98
CA PHE A 359 -5.36 -16.55 9.54
C PHE A 359 -5.99 -17.85 9.02
N ALA A 360 -6.38 -18.78 9.90
CA ALA A 360 -7.13 -19.97 9.52
C ALA A 360 -8.65 -19.74 9.38
N SER A 361 -9.17 -18.59 9.81
CA SER A 361 -10.62 -18.30 9.84
C SER A 361 -10.95 -17.03 9.07
N ALA A 362 -11.62 -17.17 7.92
CA ALA A 362 -12.03 -16.03 7.10
C ALA A 362 -12.91 -15.03 7.87
N SER A 363 -13.82 -15.51 8.73
CA SER A 363 -14.65 -14.64 9.57
C SER A 363 -13.85 -13.82 10.59
N LEU A 364 -12.77 -14.37 11.15
CA LEU A 364 -11.92 -13.60 12.06
C LEU A 364 -11.11 -12.55 11.30
N VAL A 365 -10.59 -12.90 10.11
CA VAL A 365 -9.90 -11.92 9.25
C VAL A 365 -10.85 -10.78 8.87
N GLU A 366 -12.11 -11.08 8.55
CA GLU A 366 -13.12 -10.05 8.23
C GLU A 366 -13.44 -9.16 9.44
N ILE A 367 -13.43 -9.68 10.67
CA ILE A 367 -13.70 -8.87 11.87
C ILE A 367 -12.52 -7.97 12.26
N TYR A 368 -11.29 -8.50 12.21
CA TYR A 368 -10.12 -7.81 12.76
C TYR A 368 -9.30 -7.07 11.70
N CYS A 369 -9.30 -7.54 10.45
CA CYS A 369 -8.42 -7.07 9.39
C CYS A 369 -9.20 -6.56 8.15
N SER A 370 -10.51 -6.26 8.25
CA SER A 370 -11.31 -5.72 7.13
C SER A 370 -10.74 -4.45 6.51
N ASP A 371 -10.06 -3.63 7.32
CA ASP A 371 -9.50 -2.35 6.90
C ASP A 371 -8.12 -2.49 6.20
N CYS A 372 -7.63 -3.73 6.02
CA CYS A 372 -6.31 -4.02 5.45
C CYS A 372 -6.32 -4.22 3.93
N SER A 373 -6.98 -3.32 3.20
CA SER A 373 -6.90 -3.23 1.73
C SER A 373 -5.50 -2.83 1.26
N GLN A 374 -5.18 -3.02 -0.02
CA GLN A 374 -3.88 -2.58 -0.55
C GLN A 374 -3.77 -1.05 -0.61
N GLU A 375 -2.56 -0.51 -0.69
CA GLU A 375 -2.35 0.93 -0.84
C GLU A 375 -2.84 1.42 -2.23
N CYS A 376 -3.57 2.54 -2.29
CA CYS A 376 -3.96 3.10 -3.60
C CYS A 376 -2.80 3.84 -4.28
N SER A 377 -1.83 4.35 -3.53
CA SER A 377 -0.66 5.04 -4.08
C SER A 377 0.60 4.57 -3.38
N THR A 378 1.48 3.89 -4.12
CA THR A 378 2.71 3.30 -3.57
C THR A 378 3.93 3.79 -4.34
N ASN A 379 4.98 4.14 -3.60
CA ASN A 379 6.32 4.34 -4.14
C ASN A 379 7.17 3.11 -3.81
N SER A 380 7.66 2.43 -4.82
CA SER A 380 8.56 1.28 -4.69
C SER A 380 9.93 1.58 -5.28
N PHE A 381 10.97 1.00 -4.70
CA PHE A 381 12.35 1.20 -5.10
C PHE A 381 12.93 -0.13 -5.57
N VAL A 382 13.23 -0.22 -6.86
CA VAL A 382 13.87 -1.40 -7.45
C VAL A 382 15.37 -1.23 -7.34
N LEU A 383 16.03 -2.14 -6.61
CA LEU A 383 17.46 -2.08 -6.36
C LEU A 383 18.26 -2.90 -7.37
N GLN A 384 19.42 -2.37 -7.73
CA GLN A 384 20.50 -3.08 -8.41
C GLN A 384 21.76 -2.98 -7.56
N THR A 385 22.27 -4.15 -7.16
CA THR A 385 23.40 -4.26 -6.25
C THR A 385 24.64 -4.71 -6.99
N SER A 386 25.77 -4.07 -6.72
CA SER A 386 27.09 -4.53 -7.17
C SER A 386 28.11 -4.34 -6.06
N SER A 387 29.15 -5.17 -6.06
CA SER A 387 30.21 -5.11 -5.05
C SER A 387 31.58 -5.27 -5.69
N SER A 388 32.57 -4.55 -5.17
CA SER A 388 33.98 -4.74 -5.47
C SER A 388 34.78 -4.98 -4.19
N MET A 389 36.00 -5.49 -4.35
CA MET A 389 36.95 -5.55 -3.24
C MET A 389 37.19 -4.14 -2.67
N LEU A 390 37.33 -4.07 -1.35
CA LEU A 390 37.65 -2.84 -0.65
C LEU A 390 39.15 -2.52 -0.81
N TYR A 391 39.47 -1.27 -1.13
CA TYR A 391 40.84 -0.76 -1.18
C TYR A 391 40.92 0.52 -0.34
N ILE A 392 41.58 0.45 0.82
CA ILE A 392 41.57 1.51 1.86
C ILE A 392 42.95 1.81 2.44
N ASP A 393 44.04 1.39 1.79
CA ASP A 393 45.40 1.54 2.35
C ASP A 393 45.74 2.98 2.75
N SER A 394 45.32 3.96 1.96
CA SER A 394 45.53 5.39 2.25
C SER A 394 44.68 5.94 3.40
N LYS A 395 43.66 5.20 3.86
CA LYS A 395 42.72 5.60 4.92
C LYS A 395 42.87 4.77 6.19
N LEU A 396 43.77 3.79 6.21
CA LEU A 396 43.93 2.86 7.33
C LEU A 396 44.18 3.57 8.67
N ASP A 397 45.04 4.58 8.71
CA ASP A 397 45.36 5.30 9.94
C ASP A 397 44.17 6.12 10.45
N THR A 398 43.38 6.71 9.55
CA THR A 398 42.14 7.41 9.90
C THR A 398 41.10 6.46 10.49
N ILE A 399 40.96 5.27 9.89
CA ILE A 399 40.03 4.24 10.38
C ILE A 399 40.53 3.69 11.73
N LYS A 400 41.84 3.48 11.89
CA LYS A 400 42.46 3.06 13.16
C LYS A 400 42.15 4.06 14.27
N ASN A 401 42.37 5.35 14.02
CA ASN A 401 42.06 6.41 15.00
C ASN A 401 40.56 6.45 15.35
N PHE A 402 39.68 6.22 14.38
CA PHE A 402 38.24 6.13 14.63
C PHE A 402 37.90 4.97 15.58
N VAL A 403 38.44 3.78 15.32
CA VAL A 403 38.18 2.59 16.15
C VAL A 403 38.79 2.75 17.55
N GLU A 404 40.00 3.30 17.67
CA GLU A 404 40.69 3.51 18.96
C GLU A 404 40.01 4.58 19.83
N ASN A 405 39.30 5.55 19.23
CA ASN A 405 38.53 6.56 19.94
C ASN A 405 37.07 6.14 20.20
N SER A 406 36.65 4.96 19.75
CA SER A 406 35.30 4.45 19.97
C SER A 406 35.11 4.01 21.43
N LEU A 407 33.88 4.08 21.92
CA LEU A 407 33.51 3.57 23.25
C LEU A 407 33.43 2.03 23.30
N VAL A 408 33.61 1.37 22.16
CA VAL A 408 33.58 -0.10 22.04
C VAL A 408 34.94 -0.68 22.41
N PRO A 409 35.03 -1.66 23.33
CA PRO A 409 36.31 -2.23 23.74
C PRO A 409 37.08 -2.83 22.57
N LEU A 410 38.39 -2.59 22.48
CA LEU A 410 39.23 -3.12 21.41
C LEU A 410 39.43 -4.65 21.53
N PRO A 411 39.69 -5.36 20.41
CA PRO A 411 40.11 -6.76 20.46
C PRO A 411 41.42 -6.94 21.25
N ASN A 412 41.55 -8.05 21.98
CA ASN A 412 42.75 -8.34 22.79
C ASN A 412 44.07 -8.28 21.99
N ASN A 413 44.04 -8.66 20.71
CA ASN A 413 45.21 -8.70 19.82
C ASN A 413 45.33 -7.46 18.91
N TRP A 414 44.62 -6.37 19.22
CA TRP A 414 44.56 -5.18 18.36
C TRP A 414 45.95 -4.60 18.03
N SER A 415 46.85 -4.54 19.01
CA SER A 415 48.19 -3.97 18.85
C SER A 415 49.00 -4.56 17.68
N THR A 416 48.82 -5.85 17.38
CA THR A 416 49.54 -6.55 16.30
C THR A 416 48.67 -6.81 15.06
N THR A 417 47.36 -6.96 15.22
CA THR A 417 46.44 -7.45 14.15
C THR A 417 45.40 -6.43 13.68
N TRP A 418 45.48 -5.17 14.13
CA TRP A 418 44.49 -4.12 13.80
C TRP A 418 44.19 -4.00 12.30
N ARG A 419 45.19 -4.16 11.41
CA ARG A 419 44.97 -4.08 9.96
C ARG A 419 43.99 -5.13 9.46
N GLN A 420 44.17 -6.38 9.87
CA GLN A 420 43.28 -7.48 9.51
C GLN A 420 41.87 -7.23 10.07
N HIS A 421 41.79 -6.84 11.35
CA HIS A 421 40.51 -6.49 11.98
C HIS A 421 39.79 -5.36 11.24
N ILE A 422 40.49 -4.35 10.70
CA ILE A 422 39.87 -3.31 9.88
C ILE A 422 39.28 -3.90 8.61
N TYR A 423 40.02 -4.73 7.86
CA TYR A 423 39.52 -5.34 6.63
C TYR A 423 38.32 -6.27 6.88
N GLU A 424 38.28 -6.97 8.03
CA GLU A 424 37.19 -7.87 8.42
C GLU A 424 35.95 -7.15 8.97
N ASN A 425 36.03 -5.85 9.27
CA ASN A 425 34.93 -5.12 9.92
C ASN A 425 34.46 -3.87 9.17
N TYR A 426 35.25 -3.39 8.22
CA TYR A 426 34.97 -2.15 7.51
C TYR A 426 34.31 -2.43 6.16
N LEU A 427 33.29 -1.65 5.82
CA LEU A 427 32.67 -1.64 4.50
C LEU A 427 32.26 -0.24 4.09
N THR A 428 32.13 -0.05 2.78
CA THR A 428 31.62 1.21 2.22
C THR A 428 30.41 0.93 1.35
N ILE A 429 29.42 1.81 1.41
CA ILE A 429 28.16 1.68 0.67
C ILE A 429 27.93 3.00 -0.05
N ASN A 430 27.83 2.94 -1.37
CA ASN A 430 27.40 4.06 -2.18
C ASN A 430 25.98 3.79 -2.66
N ILE A 431 25.03 4.54 -2.14
CA ILE A 431 23.63 4.51 -2.57
C ILE A 431 23.42 5.66 -3.55
N LEU A 432 22.91 5.35 -4.73
CA LEU A 432 22.62 6.36 -5.74
C LEU A 432 21.35 6.05 -6.53
N ARG A 433 20.75 7.10 -7.06
CA ARG A 433 19.68 6.99 -8.04
C ARG A 433 20.28 6.67 -9.40
N GLU A 434 19.74 5.66 -10.08
CA GLU A 434 20.25 5.28 -11.40
C GLU A 434 19.82 6.26 -12.50
N THR A 435 18.55 6.68 -12.46
CA THR A 435 17.96 7.54 -13.48
C THR A 435 17.00 8.53 -12.86
N SER A 436 16.84 9.70 -13.50
CA SER A 436 15.82 10.68 -13.09
C SER A 436 14.39 10.36 -13.55
N ILE A 437 14.22 9.27 -14.28
CA ILE A 437 12.95 8.83 -14.82
C ILE A 437 12.23 8.00 -13.75
N VAL A 438 10.97 8.33 -13.53
CA VAL A 438 10.05 7.58 -12.67
C VAL A 438 9.10 6.81 -13.56
N GLU A 439 9.07 5.50 -13.39
CA GLU A 439 8.10 4.62 -14.04
C GLU A 439 6.80 4.68 -13.24
N THR A 440 5.72 5.20 -13.83
CA THR A 440 4.42 5.34 -13.18
C THR A 440 3.40 4.42 -13.83
N HIS A 441 2.83 3.52 -13.03
CA HIS A 441 1.75 2.61 -13.40
C HIS A 441 0.45 3.21 -12.85
N THR A 442 -0.40 3.74 -13.71
CA THR A 442 -1.69 4.32 -13.28
C THR A 442 -2.83 3.46 -13.81
N GLN A 443 -3.66 2.98 -12.90
CA GLN A 443 -4.88 2.29 -13.26
C GLN A 443 -5.90 3.31 -13.79
N THR A 444 -6.46 3.03 -14.95
CA THR A 444 -7.48 3.88 -15.59
C THR A 444 -8.71 3.04 -15.94
N SER A 445 -9.88 3.67 -15.94
CA SER A 445 -11.10 2.99 -16.37
C SER A 445 -11.09 2.86 -17.89
N THR A 446 -11.27 1.64 -18.39
CA THR A 446 -11.36 1.38 -19.84
C THR A 446 -12.70 1.82 -20.42
N LEU A 447 -13.72 1.96 -19.58
CA LEU A 447 -15.06 2.33 -20.00
C LEU A 447 -15.62 3.40 -19.08
N GLY A 448 -15.67 4.62 -19.58
CA GLY A 448 -16.33 5.74 -18.94
C GLY A 448 -17.83 5.73 -19.17
N PHE A 449 -18.54 6.56 -18.40
CA PHE A 449 -19.98 6.77 -18.57
C PHE A 449 -20.33 7.30 -19.97
N VAL A 450 -19.48 8.16 -20.53
CA VAL A 450 -19.66 8.72 -21.88
C VAL A 450 -19.56 7.63 -22.95
N ASP A 451 -18.68 6.66 -22.77
CA ASP A 451 -18.50 5.54 -23.70
C ASP A 451 -19.75 4.66 -23.73
N VAL A 452 -20.40 4.44 -22.58
CA VAL A 452 -21.68 3.70 -22.52
C VAL A 452 -22.78 4.44 -23.27
N ILE A 453 -22.90 5.76 -23.10
CA ILE A 453 -23.90 6.55 -23.84
C ILE A 453 -23.61 6.51 -25.34
N SER A 454 -22.34 6.64 -25.72
CA SER A 454 -21.89 6.55 -27.12
C SER A 454 -22.23 5.18 -27.71
N ASN A 455 -21.98 4.10 -26.99
CA ASN A 455 -22.32 2.74 -27.39
C ASN A 455 -23.84 2.56 -27.52
N ILE A 456 -24.64 3.03 -26.56
CA ILE A 456 -26.10 2.96 -26.63
C ILE A 456 -26.61 3.69 -27.89
N GLY A 457 -26.15 4.92 -28.11
CA GLY A 457 -26.50 5.71 -29.28
C GLY A 457 -26.07 5.06 -30.60
N GLY A 458 -24.87 4.48 -30.63
CA GLY A 458 -24.35 3.73 -31.77
C GLY A 458 -25.20 2.49 -32.08
N GLN A 459 -25.56 1.69 -31.08
CA GLN A 459 -26.41 0.50 -31.25
C GLN A 459 -27.84 0.88 -31.66
N THR A 460 -28.44 1.91 -31.05
CA THR A 460 -29.81 2.35 -31.41
C THR A 460 -29.88 2.92 -32.82
N GLY A 461 -28.84 3.67 -33.21
CA GLY A 461 -28.70 4.23 -34.56
C GLY A 461 -28.47 3.14 -35.61
N LEU A 462 -27.56 2.20 -35.35
CA LEU A 462 -27.19 1.15 -36.32
C LEU A 462 -28.32 0.15 -36.59
N TRP A 463 -29.01 -0.34 -35.55
CA TRP A 463 -29.96 -1.45 -35.71
C TRP A 463 -31.39 -1.00 -36.05
N ILE A 464 -31.85 0.12 -35.50
CA ILE A 464 -33.25 0.59 -35.65
C ILE A 464 -33.33 1.95 -36.36
N GLY A 465 -32.22 2.71 -36.42
CA GLY A 465 -32.22 4.08 -36.93
C GLY A 465 -32.77 5.10 -35.92
N ILE A 466 -32.80 4.76 -34.63
CA ILE A 466 -33.24 5.69 -33.59
C ILE A 466 -32.11 6.66 -33.27
N SER A 467 -32.39 7.94 -33.47
CA SER A 467 -31.54 9.06 -33.08
C SER A 467 -32.20 9.87 -31.97
N PHE A 468 -31.48 10.88 -31.46
CA PHE A 468 -32.04 11.84 -30.53
C PHE A 468 -33.27 12.58 -31.11
N LEU A 469 -33.27 12.86 -32.42
CA LEU A 469 -34.43 13.46 -33.10
C LEU A 469 -35.64 12.52 -33.12
N SER A 470 -35.41 11.21 -33.29
CA SER A 470 -36.47 10.19 -33.24
C SER A 470 -37.15 10.14 -31.86
N ILE A 471 -36.39 10.40 -30.78
CA ILE A 471 -36.95 10.54 -29.43
C ILE A 471 -37.83 11.79 -29.34
N MET A 472 -37.42 12.91 -29.95
CA MET A 472 -38.24 14.13 -29.99
C MET A 472 -39.53 13.93 -30.79
N GLU A 473 -39.49 13.20 -31.92
CA GLU A 473 -40.68 12.78 -32.67
C GLU A 473 -41.64 11.95 -31.79
N LEU A 474 -41.11 11.02 -30.99
CA LEU A 474 -41.89 10.20 -30.08
C LEU A 474 -42.55 11.05 -28.97
N ILE A 475 -41.81 12.00 -28.39
CA ILE A 475 -42.33 12.94 -27.38
C ILE A 475 -43.45 13.79 -27.99
N GLU A 476 -43.27 14.28 -29.22
CA GLU A 476 -44.30 15.03 -29.93
C GLU A 476 -45.57 14.19 -30.12
N MET A 477 -45.43 12.93 -30.54
CA MET A 477 -46.56 12.01 -30.68
C MET A 477 -47.27 11.80 -29.34
N ILE A 478 -46.54 11.53 -28.25
CA ILE A 478 -47.10 11.36 -26.91
C ILE A 478 -47.85 12.63 -26.48
N TYR A 479 -47.26 13.80 -26.71
CA TYR A 479 -47.89 15.09 -26.42
C TYR A 479 -49.20 15.28 -27.21
N ARG A 480 -49.20 15.01 -28.52
CA ARG A 480 -50.41 15.06 -29.37
C ARG A 480 -51.49 14.09 -28.85
N LEU A 481 -51.11 12.89 -28.41
CA LEU A 481 -52.02 11.89 -27.82
C LEU A 481 -52.59 12.36 -26.49
N ILE A 482 -51.78 12.90 -25.58
CA ILE A 482 -52.22 13.44 -24.28
C ILE A 482 -53.18 14.61 -24.51
N ARG A 483 -52.81 15.58 -25.36
CA ARG A 483 -53.67 16.71 -25.71
C ARG A 483 -55.02 16.24 -26.26
N TYR A 484 -55.00 15.22 -27.11
CA TYR A 484 -56.23 14.63 -27.64
C TYR A 484 -57.07 13.96 -26.54
N GLN A 485 -56.45 13.20 -25.63
CA GLN A 485 -57.17 12.59 -24.50
C GLN A 485 -57.78 13.65 -23.58
N ILE A 486 -57.05 14.71 -23.25
CA ILE A 486 -57.55 15.83 -22.44
C ILE A 486 -58.75 16.50 -23.12
N HIS A 487 -58.67 16.74 -24.44
CA HIS A 487 -59.79 17.31 -25.19
C HIS A 487 -61.04 16.42 -25.14
N VAL A 488 -60.87 15.11 -25.30
CA VAL A 488 -61.95 14.12 -25.19
C VAL A 488 -62.56 14.09 -23.78
N ILE A 489 -61.73 14.19 -22.74
CA ILE A 489 -62.18 14.25 -21.34
C ILE A 489 -62.96 15.55 -21.10
N ARG A 490 -62.45 16.70 -21.54
CA ARG A 490 -63.14 18.00 -21.45
C ARG A 490 -64.50 17.97 -22.13
N GLU A 491 -64.61 17.44 -23.34
CA GLU A 491 -65.91 17.28 -23.99
C GLU A 491 -66.86 16.36 -23.21
N SER A 492 -66.36 15.31 -22.57
CA SER A 492 -67.18 14.41 -21.77
C SER A 492 -67.68 15.06 -20.47
N ILE A 493 -66.86 15.91 -19.84
CA ILE A 493 -67.22 16.69 -18.66
C ILE A 493 -68.23 17.77 -19.03
N GLN A 494 -68.00 18.51 -20.12
CA GLN A 494 -68.93 19.53 -20.62
C GLN A 494 -70.32 18.93 -20.91
N ARG A 495 -70.36 17.72 -21.50
CA ARG A 495 -71.62 17.01 -21.73
C ARG A 495 -72.30 16.56 -20.45
N LYS A 496 -71.56 16.10 -19.44
CA LYS A 496 -72.14 15.77 -18.12
C LYS A 496 -72.68 17.00 -17.41
N ILE A 497 -72.00 18.14 -17.49
CA ILE A 497 -72.48 19.42 -16.94
C ILE A 497 -73.76 19.86 -17.64
N ASN A 498 -73.83 19.78 -18.97
CA ASN A 498 -75.01 20.12 -19.76
C ASN A 498 -76.19 19.13 -19.63
N ILE A 499 -76.01 17.98 -18.96
CA ILE A 499 -77.08 17.03 -18.63
C ILE A 499 -77.63 17.27 -17.21
N ILE A 500 -76.88 18.00 -16.37
CA ILE A 500 -77.24 18.31 -14.98
C ILE A 500 -77.90 19.71 -14.87
N GLN A 501 -77.65 20.61 -15.83
CA GLN A 501 -78.47 21.81 -16.10
C GLN A 501 -79.66 21.44 -16.97
#